data_AF-A0A9E3XWX3-F1
#
_entry.id   AF-A0A9E3XWX3-F1
#
_cell.length_a   1.000
_cell.length_b   1.000
_cell.length_c   1.000
_cell.angle_alpha   90.00
_cell.angle_beta   90.00
_cell.angle_gamma   90.00
#
_symmetry.space_group_name_H-M   'P 1'
#
loop_
_entity.id
_entity.type
_entity.pdbx_description
1 polymer ?
#
loop_
_entity_poly.entity_id
_entity_poly.type
_entity_poly.pdbx_seq_one_letter_code
_entity_poly.pdbx_strand_id
1 'polypeptide(L)'
;MSSTSPSDLAVAFRSLPRRLHEARGDAPDDVTGGPTAELDRTIARAARLLGTTGGPEEVADAIDARHPEDWDEAVLDELRTIAMEAGRVLRHIAGLTEGG
;
A
#
# COMPACT_ATOMS: atom_id res chain seq x y z
N MET A 1 -10.48 8.08 -17.33
CA MET A 1 -10.02 7.57 -16.03
C MET A 1 -8.63 8.12 -15.83
N SER A 2 -8.38 8.90 -14.78
CA SER A 2 -7.07 9.52 -14.57
C SER A 2 -6.01 8.43 -14.39
N SER A 3 -5.05 8.34 -15.30
CA SER A 3 -3.91 7.44 -15.15
C SER A 3 -3.10 7.88 -13.94
N THR A 4 -3.18 7.12 -12.85
CA THR A 4 -2.34 7.35 -11.66
C THR A 4 -0.88 7.26 -12.11
N SER A 5 -0.14 8.34 -11.92
CA SER A 5 1.27 8.41 -12.30
C SER A 5 2.11 7.56 -11.35
N PRO A 6 3.34 7.13 -11.74
CA PRO A 6 4.25 6.46 -10.83
C PRO A 6 4.50 7.28 -9.55
N SER A 7 4.64 8.60 -9.68
CA SER A 7 4.80 9.50 -8.53
C SER A 7 3.59 9.48 -7.58
N ASP A 8 2.36 9.42 -8.11
CA ASP A 8 1.16 9.27 -7.27
C ASP A 8 1.15 7.93 -6.52
N LEU A 9 1.65 6.85 -7.15
CA LEU A 9 1.80 5.55 -6.50
C LEU A 9 2.85 5.61 -5.38
N ALA A 10 4.01 6.25 -5.61
CA ALA A 10 5.02 6.42 -4.57
C ALA A 10 4.46 7.17 -3.35
N VAL A 11 3.72 8.26 -3.58
CA VAL A 11 3.02 8.99 -2.50
C VAL A 11 2.00 8.10 -1.79
N ALA A 12 1.24 7.29 -2.53
CA ALA A 12 0.27 6.38 -1.96
C ALA A 12 0.93 5.35 -1.02
N PHE A 13 2.01 4.70 -1.45
CA PHE A 13 2.76 3.75 -0.63
C PHE A 13 3.41 4.43 0.59
N ARG A 14 4.07 5.58 0.39
CA ARG A 14 4.70 6.36 1.49
C ARG A 14 3.68 6.79 2.56
N SER A 15 2.41 6.94 2.18
CA SER A 15 1.33 7.28 3.13
C SER A 15 0.80 6.10 3.97
N LEU A 16 1.10 4.84 3.60
CA LEU A 16 0.50 3.66 4.22
C LEU A 16 0.78 3.52 5.72
N PRO A 17 2.01 3.74 6.24
CA PRO A 17 2.27 3.61 7.68
C PRO A 17 1.42 4.56 8.52
N ARG A 18 1.35 5.84 8.10
CA ARG A 18 0.51 6.85 8.77
C ARG A 18 -0.97 6.46 8.72
N ARG A 19 -1.47 6.06 7.54
CA ARG A 19 -2.88 5.70 7.36
C ARG A 19 -3.26 4.43 8.13
N LEU A 20 -2.33 3.47 8.27
CA LEU A 20 -2.53 2.29 9.10
C LEU A 20 -2.64 2.68 10.58
N HIS A 21 -1.76 3.56 11.05
CA HIS A 21 -1.82 4.09 12.41
C HIS A 21 -3.16 4.80 12.68
N GLU A 22 -3.59 5.68 11.76
CA GLU A 22 -4.88 6.37 11.84
C GLU A 22 -6.07 5.40 11.81
N ALA A 23 -6.04 4.38 10.94
CA ALA A 23 -7.13 3.41 10.82
C ALA A 23 -7.25 2.51 12.04
N ARG A 24 -6.13 2.11 12.65
CA ARG A 24 -6.11 1.30 13.88
C ARG A 24 -6.55 2.09 15.10
N GLY A 25 -6.24 3.38 15.18
CA GLY A 25 -6.51 4.18 16.37
C GLY A 25 -5.98 3.49 17.63
N ASP A 26 -6.84 3.38 18.65
CA ASP A 26 -6.55 2.67 19.91
C ASP A 26 -7.06 1.21 19.91
N ALA A 27 -7.53 0.68 18.77
CA ALA A 27 -8.10 -0.65 18.72
C ALA A 27 -7.04 -1.74 19.00
N PRO A 28 -7.39 -2.77 19.79
CA PRO A 28 -6.44 -3.81 20.13
C PRO A 28 -6.09 -4.70 18.92
N ASP A 29 -4.91 -5.33 19.02
CA ASP A 29 -4.31 -6.08 17.92
C ASP A 29 -5.08 -7.35 17.55
N ASP A 30 -5.87 -7.91 18.46
CA ASP A 30 -6.75 -9.05 18.20
C ASP A 30 -7.90 -8.70 17.26
N VAL A 31 -8.38 -7.46 17.28
CA VAL A 31 -9.42 -6.95 16.38
C VAL A 31 -8.84 -6.63 14.99
N THR A 32 -7.65 -6.05 14.93
CA THR A 32 -7.08 -5.51 13.67
C THR A 32 -5.99 -6.39 13.05
N GLY A 33 -5.54 -7.44 13.72
CA GLY A 33 -4.36 -8.23 13.34
C GLY A 33 -4.50 -8.98 12.03
N GLY A 34 -5.66 -9.59 11.76
CA GLY A 34 -5.94 -10.29 10.50
C GLY A 34 -5.85 -9.37 9.28
N PRO A 35 -6.62 -8.26 9.24
CA PRO A 35 -6.52 -7.25 8.19
C PRO A 35 -5.14 -6.58 8.10
N THR A 36 -4.44 -6.37 9.22
CA THR A 36 -3.08 -5.83 9.21
C THR A 36 -2.12 -6.80 8.48
N ALA A 37 -2.21 -8.09 8.76
CA ALA A 37 -1.43 -9.10 8.04
C ALA A 37 -1.82 -9.24 6.56
N GLU A 38 -3.06 -8.90 6.18
CA GLU A 38 -3.45 -8.77 4.77
C GLU A 38 -2.77 -7.57 4.11
N LEU A 39 -2.72 -6.41 4.79
CA LEU A 39 -2.01 -5.24 4.29
C LEU A 39 -0.52 -5.53 4.07
N ASP A 40 0.13 -6.21 5.02
CA ASP A 40 1.54 -6.60 4.90
C ASP A 40 1.80 -7.50 3.69
N ARG A 41 0.90 -8.47 3.43
CA ARG A 41 0.99 -9.35 2.24
C ARG A 41 0.83 -8.57 0.93
N THR A 42 -0.06 -7.58 0.91
CA THR A 42 -0.28 -6.68 -0.23
C THR A 42 0.96 -5.83 -0.50
N ILE A 43 1.59 -5.28 0.55
CA ILE A 43 2.85 -4.53 0.42
C ILE A 43 3.98 -5.44 -0.06
N ALA A 44 4.09 -6.65 0.48
CA ALA A 44 5.10 -7.61 0.05
C ALA A 44 4.94 -8.04 -1.41
N ARG A 45 3.71 -8.03 -1.97
CA ARG A 45 3.47 -8.24 -3.41
C ARG A 45 4.05 -7.09 -4.23
N ALA A 46 3.86 -5.84 -3.80
CA ALA A 46 4.47 -4.67 -4.44
C ALA A 46 6.00 -4.76 -4.41
N ALA A 47 6.56 -5.12 -3.25
CA ALA A 47 8.00 -5.26 -3.07
C ALA A 47 8.59 -6.31 -4.03
N ARG A 48 7.97 -7.49 -4.12
CA ARG A 48 8.38 -8.53 -5.08
C ARG A 48 8.33 -8.06 -6.53
N LEU A 49 7.31 -7.28 -6.90
CA LEU A 49 7.17 -6.75 -8.26
C LEU A 49 8.29 -5.76 -8.61
N LEU A 50 8.76 -4.99 -7.62
CA LEU A 50 9.85 -4.03 -7.79
C LEU A 50 11.24 -4.64 -7.53
N GLY A 51 11.31 -5.90 -7.08
CA GLY A 51 12.57 -6.54 -6.68
C GLY A 51 13.12 -6.03 -5.35
N THR A 52 12.28 -5.43 -4.50
CA THR A 52 12.65 -4.99 -3.16
C THR A 52 12.23 -6.01 -2.10
N THR A 53 12.73 -5.85 -0.87
CA THR A 53 12.38 -6.73 0.25
C THR A 53 11.74 -5.99 1.42
N GLY A 54 11.73 -4.66 1.38
CA GLY A 54 11.25 -3.83 2.48
C GLY A 54 9.75 -3.54 2.49
N GLY A 55 9.42 -2.65 3.42
CA GLY A 55 8.08 -2.15 3.64
C GLY A 55 7.65 -1.05 2.65
N PRO A 56 6.55 -0.35 2.95
CA PRO A 56 5.93 0.57 2.00
C PRO A 56 6.81 1.78 1.64
N GLU A 57 7.74 2.19 2.50
CA GLU A 57 8.72 3.25 2.20
C GLU A 57 9.72 2.81 1.14
N GLU A 58 10.29 1.60 1.26
CA GLU A 58 11.24 1.06 0.28
C GLU A 58 10.56 0.82 -1.08
N VAL A 59 9.29 0.42 -1.08
CA VAL A 59 8.47 0.35 -2.30
C VAL A 59 8.31 1.74 -2.92
N ALA A 60 7.99 2.77 -2.14
CA ALA A 60 7.85 4.14 -2.64
C ALA A 60 9.17 4.68 -3.20
N ASP A 61 10.29 4.44 -2.51
CA ASP A 61 11.62 4.86 -2.95
C ASP A 61 12.04 4.16 -4.25
N ALA A 62 11.72 2.86 -4.39
CA ALA A 62 11.98 2.13 -5.63
C ALA A 62 11.13 2.62 -6.81
N ILE A 63 9.91 3.11 -6.55
CA ILE A 63 9.08 3.76 -7.57
C ILE A 63 9.69 5.11 -7.97
N ASP A 64 10.05 5.95 -6.99
CA ASP A 64 10.64 7.28 -7.23
C ASP A 64 12.01 7.19 -7.94
N ALA A 65 12.79 6.15 -7.69
CA ALA A 65 14.11 5.95 -8.27
C ALA A 65 14.09 5.44 -9.72
N ARG A 66 12.95 4.94 -10.22
CA ARG A 66 12.84 4.39 -11.58
C ARG A 66 12.52 5.49 -12.59
N HIS A 67 13.30 5.55 -13.68
CA HIS A 67 13.07 6.53 -14.72
C HIS A 67 11.73 6.28 -15.43
N PRO A 68 10.97 7.32 -15.84
CA PRO A 68 9.65 7.17 -16.47
C PRO A 68 9.62 6.25 -17.68
N GLU A 69 10.71 6.17 -18.45
CA GLU A 69 10.80 5.35 -19.66
C GLU A 69 11.09 3.86 -19.39
N ASP A 70 11.53 3.53 -18.18
CA ASP A 70 11.82 2.14 -17.75
C ASP A 70 10.58 1.41 -17.23
N TRP A 71 9.43 2.09 -17.18
CA TRP A 71 8.19 1.50 -16.70
C TRP A 71 7.52 0.63 -17.76
N ASP A 72 7.30 -0.63 -17.38
CA ASP A 72 6.36 -1.52 -18.06
C ASP A 72 4.92 -1.19 -17.62
N GLU A 73 4.00 -1.04 -18.57
CA GLU A 73 2.60 -0.67 -18.28
C GLU A 73 1.88 -1.74 -17.45
N ALA A 74 2.18 -3.03 -17.66
CA ALA A 74 1.56 -4.10 -16.88
C ALA A 74 2.05 -4.07 -15.42
N VAL A 75 3.32 -3.70 -15.20
CA VAL A 75 3.83 -3.45 -13.84
C VAL A 75 3.12 -2.25 -13.19
N LEU A 76 2.89 -1.16 -13.94
CA LEU A 76 2.16 -0.01 -13.41
C LEU A 76 0.70 -0.34 -13.07
N ASP A 77 0.00 -1.07 -13.93
CA ASP A 77 -1.37 -1.51 -13.68
C ASP A 77 -1.49 -2.42 -12.45
N GLU A 78 -0.53 -3.32 -12.27
CA GLU A 78 -0.45 -4.17 -11.10
C GLU A 78 -0.19 -3.34 -9.83
N LEU A 79 0.73 -2.36 -9.86
CA LEU A 79 0.95 -1.46 -8.73
C LEU A 79 -0.29 -0.62 -8.39
N ARG A 80 -1.03 -0.14 -9.39
CA ARG A 80 -2.31 0.56 -9.19
C ARG A 80 -3.32 -0.35 -8.50
N THR A 81 -3.42 -1.60 -8.93
CA THR A 81 -4.30 -2.60 -8.31
C THR A 81 -3.93 -2.83 -6.85
N ILE A 82 -2.65 -3.04 -6.57
CA ILE A 82 -2.13 -3.24 -5.21
C ILE A 82 -2.39 -2.01 -4.32
N ALA A 83 -2.20 -0.80 -4.83
CA ALA A 83 -2.47 0.42 -4.07
C ALA A 83 -3.97 0.56 -3.72
N MET A 84 -4.86 0.17 -4.63
CA MET A 84 -6.31 0.14 -4.38
C MET A 84 -6.68 -0.93 -3.35
N GLU A 85 -6.09 -2.12 -3.44
CA GLU A 85 -6.25 -3.21 -2.46
C GLU A 85 -5.81 -2.75 -1.06
N ALA A 86 -4.62 -2.16 -0.93
CA ALA A 86 -4.12 -1.61 0.33
C ALA A 86 -5.06 -0.55 0.90
N GLY A 87 -5.56 0.36 0.05
CA GLY A 87 -6.55 1.37 0.45
C GLY A 87 -7.89 0.76 0.91
N ARG A 88 -8.32 -0.36 0.33
CA ARG A 88 -9.51 -1.10 0.76
C ARG A 88 -9.31 -1.74 2.13
N VAL A 89 -8.16 -2.39 2.34
CA VAL A 89 -7.82 -3.01 3.64
C VAL A 89 -7.77 -1.95 4.75
N LEU A 90 -7.17 -0.78 4.49
CA LEU A 90 -7.15 0.32 5.46
C LEU A 90 -8.55 0.82 5.83
N ARG A 91 -9.45 0.96 4.86
CA ARG A 91 -10.85 1.32 5.15
C ARG A 91 -11.58 0.23 5.94
N HIS A 92 -11.25 -1.04 5.67
CA HIS A 92 -11.81 -2.14 6.45
C HIS A 92 -11.33 -2.10 7.89
N ILE A 93 -10.04 -1.87 8.13
CA ILE A 93 -9.47 -1.69 9.48
C ILE A 93 -10.20 -0.56 10.20
N ALA A 94 -10.32 0.62 9.59
CA ALA A 94 -11.05 1.74 10.19
C ALA A 94 -12.51 1.40 10.53
N GLY A 95 -13.21 0.66 9.66
CA GLY A 95 -14.58 0.23 9.95
C GLY A 95 -14.69 -0.76 11.13
N LEU A 96 -13.64 -1.52 11.43
CA LEU A 96 -13.61 -2.39 12.61
C LEU A 96 -13.44 -1.61 13.91
N THR A 97 -12.80 -0.44 13.86
CA THR A 97 -12.56 0.41 15.04
C THR A 97 -13.73 1.32 15.36
N GLU A 98 -14.50 1.73 14.35
CA GLU A 98 -15.71 2.56 14.53
C GLU A 98 -16.95 1.76 14.96
N GLY A 99 -16.99 0.45 14.68
CA GLY A 99 -18.14 -0.42 14.93
C GLY A 99 -17.99 -1.43 16.08
N GLY A 100 -16.86 -1.37 16.80
CA GLY A 100 -16.50 -2.28 17.90
C GLY A 100 -16.84 -1.76 19.29
#